data_AF-A0A1F9NL37-F1
#
_entry.id   AF-A0A1F9NL37-F1
#
_cell.length_a   1.000
_cell.length_b   1.000
_cell.length_c   1.000
_cell.angle_alpha   90.00
_cell.angle_beta   90.00
_cell.angle_gamma   90.00
#
_symmetry.space_group_name_H-M   'P 1'
#
loop_
_entity.id
_entity.type
_entity.pdbx_description
1 polymer ?
#
loop_
_entity_poly.entity_id
_entity_poly.type
_entity_poly.pdbx_seq_one_letter_code
_entity_poly.pdbx_strand_id
1 'polypeptide(L)'
;MAVDMAVLAVGLEAQGEPLLFVDLAPARDGLGFYQTRHPILHPLESTLPGVFLAGTCQGPRDITETVCQGSGAAARVMRLLADLAQNS
;
A
#
# COMPACT_ATOMS: atom_id res chain seq x y z
N MET A 1 26.12 16.86 32.24
CA MET A 1 24.71 17.28 32.14
C MET A 1 23.92 16.02 31.83
N ALA A 2 23.09 15.56 32.77
CA ALA A 2 22.26 14.36 32.62
C ALA A 2 20.87 14.78 32.10
N VAL A 3 20.21 13.90 31.35
CA VAL A 3 18.82 14.12 30.88
C VAL A 3 17.87 13.31 31.77
N ASP A 4 16.72 13.88 32.12
CA ASP A 4 15.69 13.20 32.93
C ASP A 4 14.78 12.29 32.09
N MET A 5 14.70 12.55 30.78
CA MET A 5 13.85 11.80 29.86
C MET A 5 14.45 11.78 28.46
N ALA A 6 14.39 10.61 27.82
CA ALA A 6 14.67 10.44 26.40
C ALA A 6 13.39 9.94 25.72
N VAL A 7 13.03 10.55 24.59
CA VAL A 7 11.91 10.12 23.74
C VAL A 7 12.49 9.62 22.42
N LEU A 8 12.15 8.39 22.05
CA LEU A 8 12.57 7.78 20.79
C LEU A 8 11.42 7.85 19.76
N ALA A 9 11.62 8.62 18.69
CA ALA A 9 10.72 8.63 17.54
C ALA A 9 11.05 7.45 16.61
N VAL A 10 10.45 6.29 16.89
CA VAL A 10 10.67 5.07 16.11
C VAL A 10 10.12 5.19 14.68
N GLY A 11 10.76 4.48 13.74
CA GLY A 11 10.31 4.38 12.35
C GLY A 11 9.16 3.38 12.18
N LEU A 12 8.66 3.28 10.94
CA LEU A 12 7.70 2.26 10.54
C LEU A 12 8.41 1.03 9.97
N GLU A 13 7.88 -0.14 10.29
CA GLU A 13 8.30 -1.43 9.75
C GLU A 13 7.18 -2.08 8.96
N ALA A 14 7.55 -2.86 7.94
CA ALA A 14 6.57 -3.57 7.13
C ALA A 14 5.90 -4.69 7.93
N GLN A 15 4.58 -4.80 7.79
CA GLN A 15 3.79 -5.85 8.45
C GLN A 15 4.02 -7.20 7.75
N GLY A 16 4.45 -8.21 8.50
CA GLY A 16 4.80 -9.54 7.99
C GLY A 16 3.63 -10.52 7.85
N GLU A 17 2.43 -10.16 8.32
CA GLU A 17 1.28 -11.06 8.30
C GLU A 17 0.87 -11.42 6.86
N PRO A 18 0.60 -12.71 6.58
CA PRO A 18 0.14 -13.14 5.28
C PRO A 18 -1.26 -12.58 4.99
N LEU A 19 -1.48 -12.20 3.73
CA LEU A 19 -2.80 -11.78 3.29
C LEU A 19 -3.72 -12.99 3.22
N LEU A 20 -4.72 -13.04 4.10
CA LEU A 20 -5.62 -14.18 4.28
C LEU A 20 -6.53 -14.48 3.08
N PHE A 21 -6.56 -13.60 2.08
CA PHE A 21 -7.52 -13.61 0.98
C PHE A 21 -6.88 -13.67 -0.41
N VAL A 22 -5.55 -13.83 -0.50
CA VAL A 22 -4.85 -14.04 -1.77
C VAL A 22 -3.93 -15.25 -1.66
N ASP A 23 -4.10 -16.19 -2.59
CA ASP A 23 -3.24 -17.38 -2.68
C ASP A 23 -1.80 -17.03 -3.07
N LEU A 24 -1.63 -15.89 -3.74
CA LEU A 24 -0.35 -15.33 -4.14
C LEU A 24 -0.19 -13.94 -3.50
N ALA A 25 0.87 -13.74 -2.74
CA ALA A 25 1.17 -12.44 -2.14
C ALA A 25 1.81 -11.48 -3.18
N PRO A 26 1.45 -10.18 -3.19
CA PRO A 26 2.16 -9.20 -3.99
C PRO A 26 3.63 -9.09 -3.60
N ALA A 27 4.48 -8.77 -4.58
CA ALA A 27 5.91 -8.58 -4.35
C ALA A 27 6.19 -7.51 -3.29
N ARG A 28 7.25 -7.72 -2.52
CA ARG A 28 7.73 -6.81 -1.49
C ARG A 28 9.14 -6.34 -1.81
N ASP A 29 9.49 -5.14 -1.34
CA ASP A 29 10.83 -4.58 -1.47
C ASP A 29 11.81 -5.17 -0.43
N GLY A 30 13.05 -4.69 -0.46
CA GLY A 30 14.09 -5.15 0.48
C GLY A 30 13.83 -4.79 1.95
N LEU A 31 12.86 -3.92 2.23
CA LEU A 31 12.42 -3.54 3.58
C LEU A 31 11.11 -4.26 3.97
N GLY A 32 10.57 -5.08 3.07
CA GLY A 32 9.34 -5.84 3.27
C GLY A 32 8.06 -5.08 2.91
N PHE A 33 8.10 -3.83 2.43
CA PHE A 33 6.89 -3.11 2.01
C PHE A 33 6.39 -3.60 0.65
N TYR A 34 5.09 -3.49 0.40
CA TYR A 34 4.53 -3.92 -0.89
C TYR A 34 4.97 -3.02 -2.03
N GLN A 35 5.39 -3.65 -3.12
CA GLN A 35 5.80 -2.96 -4.33
C GLN A 35 4.59 -2.62 -5.20
N THR A 36 4.59 -1.39 -5.71
CA THR A 36 3.67 -0.98 -6.76
C THR A 36 4.10 -1.57 -8.09
N ARG A 37 3.14 -1.71 -9.01
CA ARG A 37 3.37 -2.18 -10.37
C ARG A 37 4.34 -1.27 -11.13
N HIS A 38 4.19 0.04 -10.94
CA HIS A 38 5.10 1.04 -11.52
C HIS A 38 5.05 2.33 -10.68
N PRO A 39 6.20 2.89 -10.25
CA PRO A 39 6.23 4.02 -9.31
C PRO A 39 5.45 5.26 -9.74
N ILE A 40 5.44 5.57 -11.05
CA ILE A 40 4.79 6.77 -11.60
C ILE A 40 3.44 6.45 -12.27
N LEU A 41 3.40 5.49 -13.19
CA LEU A 41 2.21 5.20 -14.00
C LEU A 41 1.11 4.44 -13.24
N HIS A 42 1.50 3.61 -12.26
CA HIS A 42 0.57 2.73 -11.53
C HIS A 42 0.90 2.70 -10.03
N PRO A 43 0.86 3.87 -9.34
CA PRO A 43 1.33 3.98 -7.96
C PRO A 43 0.40 3.34 -6.93
N LEU A 44 -0.77 2.86 -7.35
CA LEU A 44 -1.78 2.24 -6.47
C LEU A 44 -2.07 0.79 -6.83
N GLU A 45 -1.51 0.28 -7.92
CA GLU A 45 -1.64 -1.12 -8.31
C GLU A 45 -0.48 -1.90 -7.71
N SER A 46 -0.76 -3.06 -7.14
CA SER A 46 0.30 -3.99 -6.76
C SER A 46 0.87 -4.70 -8.00
N THR A 47 1.91 -5.48 -7.80
CA THR A 47 2.43 -6.39 -8.84
C THR A 47 1.44 -7.49 -9.24
N LEU A 48 0.37 -7.71 -8.45
CA LEU A 48 -0.72 -8.62 -8.79
C LEU A 48 -1.92 -7.86 -9.38
N PRO A 49 -2.40 -8.26 -10.58
CA PRO A 49 -3.60 -7.68 -11.17
C PRO A 49 -4.82 -7.82 -10.26
N GLY A 50 -5.62 -6.75 -10.17
CA GLY A 50 -6.82 -6.72 -9.32
C GLY A 50 -6.55 -6.44 -7.85
N VAL A 51 -5.29 -6.44 -7.40
CA VAL A 51 -4.89 -6.06 -6.04
C VAL A 51 -4.33 -4.65 -6.04
N PHE A 52 -4.92 -3.79 -5.21
CA PHE A 52 -4.54 -2.38 -5.08
C PHE A 52 -3.97 -2.10 -3.69
N LEU A 53 -3.09 -1.11 -3.61
CA LEU A 53 -2.34 -0.75 -2.42
C LEU A 53 -2.69 0.68 -1.99
N ALA A 54 -2.75 0.91 -0.68
CA ALA A 54 -2.94 2.25 -0.11
C ALA A 54 -2.30 2.37 1.28
N GLY A 55 -1.74 3.53 1.56
CA GLY A 55 -1.20 3.89 2.87
C GLY A 55 0.15 3.24 3.17
N THR A 56 0.36 2.97 4.45
CA THR A 56 1.66 2.59 5.01
C THR A 56 2.16 1.20 4.62
N CYS A 57 1.30 0.41 3.95
CA CYS A 57 1.68 -0.89 3.43
C CYS A 57 2.75 -0.79 2.31
N GLN A 58 2.90 0.39 1.68
CA GLN A 58 3.90 0.70 0.65
C GLN A 58 5.15 1.39 1.21
N GLY A 59 5.22 1.66 2.51
CA GLY A 59 6.30 2.42 3.14
C GLY A 59 5.77 3.53 4.05
N PRO A 60 6.66 4.24 4.77
CA PRO A 60 6.27 5.36 5.62
C PRO A 60 5.52 6.44 4.83
N ARG A 61 4.34 6.82 5.34
CA ARG A 61 3.42 7.79 4.74
C ARG A 61 2.79 8.66 5.81
N ASP A 62 2.45 9.89 5.44
CA ASP A 62 1.62 10.73 6.28
C ASP A 62 0.13 10.40 6.13
N ILE A 63 -0.69 10.99 7.00
CA ILE A 63 -2.13 10.74 7.05
C ILE A 63 -2.81 11.24 5.78
N THR A 64 -2.47 12.43 5.30
CA THR A 64 -3.11 13.06 4.15
C THR A 64 -2.86 12.24 2.88
N GLU A 65 -1.62 11.82 2.69
CA GLU A 65 -1.23 10.96 1.58
C GLU A 65 -1.92 9.59 1.67
N THR A 66 -1.99 9.01 2.86
CA THR A 66 -2.72 7.74 3.08
C THR A 66 -4.19 7.85 2.69
N VAL A 67 -4.86 8.94 3.07
CA VAL A 67 -6.27 9.19 2.72
C VAL A 67 -6.44 9.40 1.22
N CYS A 68 -5.55 10.17 0.59
CA CYS A 68 -5.54 10.37 -0.86
C CYS A 68 -5.34 9.05 -1.62
N GLN A 69 -4.40 8.21 -1.18
CA GLN A 69 -4.16 6.89 -1.77
C GLN A 69 -5.37 5.96 -1.59
N GLY A 70 -6.02 5.96 -0.42
CA GLY A 70 -7.24 5.18 -0.20
C GLY A 70 -8.36 5.55 -1.17
N SER A 71 -8.61 6.85 -1.35
CA SER A 71 -9.57 7.36 -2.33
C SER A 71 -9.20 6.97 -3.76
N GLY A 72 -7.92 7.10 -4.12
CA GLY A 72 -7.41 6.71 -5.43
C GLY A 72 -7.57 5.21 -5.70
N ALA A 73 -7.25 4.36 -4.73
CA ALA A 73 -7.36 2.91 -4.84
C ALA A 73 -8.82 2.51 -5.06
N ALA A 74 -9.76 3.09 -4.28
CA ALA A 74 -11.19 2.88 -4.48
C ALA A 74 -11.65 3.28 -5.89
N ALA A 75 -11.18 4.44 -6.40
CA ALA A 75 -11.51 4.88 -7.76
C ALA A 75 -11.00 3.90 -8.84
N ARG A 76 -9.80 3.33 -8.66
CA ARG A 76 -9.25 2.32 -9.59
C ARG A 76 -10.03 1.00 -9.54
N VAL A 77 -10.43 0.56 -8.36
CA VAL A 77 -11.30 -0.61 -8.19
C VAL A 77 -12.64 -0.38 -8.87
N MET A 78 -13.28 0.77 -8.66
CA MET A 78 -14.54 1.10 -9.33
C MET A 78 -14.40 1.09 -10.86
N ARG A 79 -13.29 1.62 -11.40
CA ARG A 79 -13.01 1.56 -12.83
C ARG A 79 -12.90 0.12 -13.34
N LEU A 80 -12.14 -0.72 -12.65
CA LEU A 80 -11.99 -2.13 -13.00
C LEU A 80 -13.35 -2.84 -13.04
N LEU A 81 -14.19 -2.63 -12.01
CA LEU A 81 -15.52 -3.24 -11.95
C LEU A 81 -16.45 -2.74 -13.06
N ALA A 82 -16.38 -1.45 -13.41
CA ALA A 82 -17.15 -0.89 -14.51
C ALA A 82 -16.75 -1.48 -15.86
N ASP A 83 -15.46 -1.63 -16.12
CA ASP A 83 -14.94 -2.22 -17.36
C ASP A 83 -15.35 -3.72 -17.46
N LEU A 84 -15.36 -4.45 -16.34
CA LEU A 84 -15.83 -5.84 -16.29
C LEU A 84 -17.33 -5.97 -16.56
N ALA A 85 -18.14 -5.06 -16.01
CA ALA A 85 -19.59 -5.06 -16.23
C ALA A 85 -19.99 -4.77 -17.68
N GLN A 86 -19.13 -4.09 -18.46
CA GLN A 86 -19.37 -3.81 -19.88
C GLN A 86 -18.95 -4.96 -20.81
N ASN A 87 -18.07 -5.84 -20.34
CA ASN A 87 -17.54 -6.98 -21.08
C ASN A 87 -18.23 -8.32 -20.72
N SER A 88 -19.29 -8.25 -19.92
CA SER A 88 -20.14 -9.38 -19.51
C SER A 88 -21.45 -9.36 -20.31
#